data_AF-A0A956D2D6-F1
#
_entry.id   AF-A0A956D2D6-F1
#
_cell.length_a   1.000
_cell.length_b   1.000
_cell.length_c   1.000
_cell.angle_alpha   90.00
_cell.angle_beta   90.00
_cell.angle_gamma   90.00
#
_symmetry.space_group_name_H-M   'P 1'
#
loop_
_entity.id
_entity.type
_entity.pdbx_description
1 polymer ?
#
loop_
_entity_poly.entity_id
_entity_poly.type
_entity_poly.pdbx_seq_one_letter_code
_entity_poly.pdbx_strand_id
1 'polypeptide(L)'
;TNLISITDGQVYLDTALFERNQRPAIDIGKSVSRVGGAAQLPSLRAAARNLRIVMSRFEALEALTRVGLDVDPETRRAVERGRVLRKLLEQPRFTVRSVAGQIMALTSVAEGWLDGRTPADAKRLLWRAVDLARVELPEVVGALDDSRDAPEGWKEAMHDLVARELAREAP
;
A
#
# COMPACT_ATOMS: atom_id res chain seq x y z
N THR A 1 1.92 31.98 -17.87
CA THR A 1 1.29 30.65 -18.03
C THR A 1 1.78 29.75 -16.92
N ASN A 2 0.90 29.23 -16.08
CA ASN A 2 1.30 28.40 -14.92
C ASN A 2 1.66 26.99 -15.38
N LEU A 3 2.83 26.44 -15.00
CA LEU A 3 3.28 25.11 -15.44
C LEU A 3 2.25 24.00 -15.14
N ILE A 4 1.50 24.13 -14.04
CA ILE A 4 0.42 23.20 -13.64
C ILE A 4 -0.72 23.13 -14.68
N SER A 5 -0.98 24.22 -15.41
CA SER A 5 -2.03 24.20 -16.44
C SER A 5 -1.58 23.50 -17.72
N ILE A 6 -0.28 23.27 -17.90
CA ILE A 6 0.31 22.65 -19.09
C ILE A 6 0.45 21.13 -18.93
N THR A 7 0.82 20.65 -17.74
CA THR A 7 1.11 19.22 -17.52
C THR A 7 -0.17 18.38 -17.32
N ASP A 8 -0.07 17.08 -17.61
CA ASP A 8 -1.13 16.08 -17.41
C ASP A 8 -1.27 15.62 -15.94
N GLY A 9 -0.83 16.45 -15.00
CA GLY A 9 -0.81 16.12 -13.58
C GLY A 9 0.43 16.63 -12.86
N GLN A 10 0.51 16.31 -11.58
CA GLN A 10 1.61 16.68 -10.70
C GLN A 10 1.78 15.67 -9.57
N VAL A 11 3.03 15.53 -9.13
CA VAL A 11 3.38 14.89 -7.86
C VAL A 11 3.81 16.01 -6.92
N TYR A 12 3.04 16.24 -5.86
CA TYR A 12 3.31 17.28 -4.88
C TYR A 12 4.06 16.70 -3.69
N LEU A 13 5.22 17.27 -3.36
CA LEU A 13 6.02 16.87 -2.20
C LEU A 13 5.80 17.87 -1.07
N ASP A 14 5.44 17.36 0.12
CA ASP A 14 5.08 18.19 1.28
C ASP A 14 6.15 18.10 2.38
N THR A 15 6.59 19.27 2.87
CA THR A 15 7.64 19.37 3.89
C THR A 15 7.20 18.76 5.23
N ALA A 16 5.94 18.90 5.63
CA ALA A 16 5.47 18.37 6.91
C ALA A 16 5.41 16.83 6.89
N LEU A 17 5.13 16.22 5.73
CA LEU A 17 5.26 14.77 5.55
C LEU A 17 6.72 14.32 5.66
N PHE A 18 7.65 15.08 5.06
CA PHE A 18 9.08 14.79 5.14
C PHE A 18 9.62 14.86 6.58
N GLU A 19 9.23 15.90 7.34
CA GLU A 19 9.59 16.09 8.75
C GLU A 19 9.04 14.97 9.65
N ARG A 20 7.89 14.40 9.30
CA ARG A 20 7.31 13.22 9.97
C ARG A 20 7.94 11.90 9.52
N ASN A 21 9.06 11.94 8.79
CA ASN A 21 9.76 10.80 8.22
C ASN A 21 8.94 9.96 7.23
N GLN A 22 7.87 10.50 6.64
CA GLN A 22 7.17 9.85 5.54
C GLN A 22 7.94 10.08 4.24
N ARG A 23 8.52 9.01 3.70
CA ARG A 23 9.35 9.06 2.48
C ARG A 23 8.90 7.95 1.52
N PRO A 24 8.51 8.26 0.27
CA PRO A 24 8.49 9.58 -0.34
C PRO A 24 7.39 10.49 0.25
N ALA A 25 7.66 11.79 0.35
CA ALA A 25 6.80 12.77 1.01
C ALA A 25 5.67 13.27 0.10
N ILE A 26 4.96 12.34 -0.55
CA ILE A 26 3.93 12.66 -1.55
C ILE A 26 2.61 13.00 -0.84
N ASP A 27 2.07 14.19 -1.11
CA ASP A 27 0.72 14.58 -0.71
C ASP A 27 -0.28 13.96 -1.69
N ILE A 28 -1.03 12.95 -1.23
CA ILE A 28 -1.99 12.19 -2.04
C ILE A 28 -3.20 13.07 -2.44
N GLY A 29 -3.55 14.07 -1.65
CA GLY A 29 -4.68 14.97 -1.91
C GLY A 29 -4.38 15.96 -3.04
N LYS A 30 -3.18 16.57 -3.01
CA LYS A 30 -2.71 17.56 -3.99
C LYS A 30 -2.11 16.96 -5.26
N SER A 31 -1.63 15.71 -5.20
CA SER A 31 -1.11 15.00 -6.36
C SER A 31 -2.24 14.46 -7.24
N VAL A 32 -2.05 14.51 -8.55
CA VAL A 32 -3.04 14.04 -9.53
C VAL A 32 -2.35 13.58 -10.81
N SER A 33 -2.97 12.62 -11.48
CA SER A 33 -2.68 12.26 -12.87
C SER A 33 -3.98 12.38 -13.66
N ARG A 34 -3.97 13.14 -14.75
CA ARG A 34 -5.11 13.30 -15.68
C ARG A 34 -5.30 12.07 -16.55
N VAL A 35 -4.23 11.32 -16.83
CA VAL A 35 -4.29 10.02 -17.53
C VAL A 35 -4.91 8.95 -16.62
N GLY A 36 -4.60 9.01 -15.32
CA GLY A 36 -5.23 8.19 -14.29
C GLY A 36 -5.05 6.69 -14.50
N GLY A 37 -6.14 5.93 -14.33
CA GLY A 37 -6.12 4.47 -14.40
C GLY A 37 -5.73 3.92 -15.78
N ALA A 38 -5.91 4.67 -16.87
CA ALA A 38 -5.60 4.21 -18.22
C ALA A 38 -4.11 3.85 -18.41
N ALA A 39 -3.21 4.49 -17.64
CA ALA A 39 -1.77 4.20 -17.66
C ALA A 39 -1.36 3.01 -16.78
N GLN A 40 -2.30 2.42 -16.02
CA GLN A 40 -2.02 1.35 -15.06
C GLN A 40 -2.37 -0.02 -15.63
N LEU A 41 -1.60 -1.03 -15.23
CA LEU A 41 -1.93 -2.44 -15.48
C LEU A 41 -3.29 -2.78 -14.83
N PRO A 42 -4.10 -3.67 -15.41
CA PRO A 42 -5.41 -4.03 -14.86
C PRO A 42 -5.37 -4.46 -13.38
N SER A 43 -4.42 -5.33 -13.02
CA SER A 43 -4.23 -5.84 -11.65
C SER A 43 -3.82 -4.74 -10.66
N LEU A 44 -2.90 -3.86 -11.07
CA LEU A 44 -2.51 -2.70 -10.25
C LEU A 44 -3.67 -1.70 -10.10
N ARG A 45 -4.43 -1.46 -11.16
CA ARG A 45 -5.61 -0.59 -11.14
C ARG A 45 -6.68 -1.13 -10.21
N ALA A 46 -6.89 -2.45 -10.20
CA ALA A 46 -7.82 -3.10 -9.28
C ALA A 46 -7.37 -2.93 -7.82
N ALA A 47 -6.10 -3.19 -7.52
CA ALA A 47 -5.54 -3.06 -6.17
C ALA A 47 -5.51 -1.60 -5.67
N ALA A 48 -5.23 -0.64 -6.54
CA ALA A 48 -5.10 0.78 -6.19
C ALA A 48 -6.42 1.58 -6.26
N ARG A 49 -7.52 0.99 -6.78
CA ARG A 49 -8.76 1.70 -7.12
C ARG A 49 -9.28 2.62 -6.01
N ASN A 50 -9.28 2.12 -4.78
CA ASN A 50 -9.84 2.83 -3.64
C ASN A 50 -8.78 3.51 -2.76
N LEU A 51 -7.50 3.46 -3.15
CA LEU A 51 -6.38 3.91 -2.32
C LEU A 51 -6.53 5.36 -1.85
N ARG A 52 -6.89 6.27 -2.77
CA ARG A 52 -7.11 7.70 -2.46
C ARG A 52 -8.24 7.90 -1.45
N ILE A 53 -9.35 7.19 -1.61
CA ILE A 53 -10.51 7.29 -0.72
C ILE A 53 -10.16 6.75 0.67
N VAL A 54 -9.49 5.59 0.73
CA VAL A 54 -9.07 4.96 1.98
C VAL A 54 -8.09 5.87 2.73
N MET A 55 -7.07 6.41 2.05
CA MET A 55 -6.09 7.29 2.67
C MET A 55 -6.71 8.61 3.17
N SER A 56 -7.62 9.22 2.40
CA SER A 56 -8.32 10.44 2.84
C SER A 56 -9.20 10.19 4.06
N ARG A 57 -9.94 9.07 4.10
CA ARG A 57 -10.73 8.68 5.27
C ARG A 57 -9.84 8.42 6.48
N PHE A 58 -8.74 7.72 6.28
CA PHE A 58 -7.77 7.45 7.32
C PHE A 58 -7.17 8.73 7.92
N GLU A 59 -6.76 9.70 7.10
CA GLU A 59 -6.21 10.97 7.58
C GLU A 59 -7.23 11.75 8.41
N ALA A 60 -8.50 11.76 7.99
CA ALA A 60 -9.58 12.38 8.76
C ALA A 60 -9.80 11.67 10.12
N LEU A 61 -9.88 10.34 10.13
CA LEU A 61 -10.05 9.56 11.37
C LEU A 61 -8.84 9.67 12.30
N GLU A 62 -7.64 9.67 11.75
CA GLU A 62 -6.41 9.81 12.54
C GLU A 62 -6.36 11.19 13.24
N ALA A 63 -6.78 12.25 12.56
CA ALA A 63 -6.88 13.58 13.17
C ALA A 63 -7.87 13.60 14.35
N LEU A 64 -9.02 12.95 14.22
CA LEU A 64 -10.02 12.85 15.29
C LEU A 64 -9.51 12.07 16.50
N THR A 65 -8.81 10.94 16.28
CA THR A 65 -8.28 10.11 17.38
C THR A 65 -7.25 10.83 18.24
N ARG A 66 -6.54 11.84 17.70
CA ARG A 66 -5.57 12.64 18.46
C ARG A 66 -6.24 13.61 19.44
N VAL A 67 -7.52 13.90 19.26
CA VAL A 67 -8.31 14.77 20.14
C VAL A 67 -8.81 14.01 21.39
N GLY A 68 -8.50 12.71 21.50
CA GLY A 68 -8.82 11.90 22.69
C GLY A 68 -10.28 11.44 22.74
N LEU A 69 -11.01 11.51 21.64
CA LEU A 69 -12.36 10.96 21.54
C LEU A 69 -12.28 9.43 21.53
N ASP A 70 -13.14 8.79 22.32
CA ASP A 70 -13.29 7.34 22.27
C ASP A 70 -13.85 6.96 20.90
N VAL A 71 -13.17 6.03 20.23
CA VAL A 71 -13.53 5.55 18.90
C VAL A 71 -14.01 4.13 19.01
N ASP A 72 -15.11 3.85 18.32
CA ASP A 72 -15.67 2.51 18.25
C ASP A 72 -14.65 1.52 17.62
N PRO A 73 -14.83 0.20 17.84
CA PRO A 73 -13.88 -0.81 17.36
C PRO A 73 -13.68 -0.83 15.84
N GLU A 74 -14.71 -0.46 15.05
CA GLU A 74 -14.62 -0.44 13.60
C GLU A 74 -13.73 0.73 13.14
N THR A 75 -13.95 1.91 13.71
CA THR A 75 -13.09 3.08 13.48
C THR A 75 -11.64 2.81 13.88
N ARG A 76 -11.42 2.12 15.01
CA ARG A 76 -10.07 1.74 15.45
C ARG A 76 -9.36 0.86 14.41
N ARG A 77 -10.03 -0.18 13.91
CA ARG A 77 -9.49 -1.06 12.87
C ARG A 77 -9.18 -0.30 11.58
N ALA A 78 -10.05 0.62 11.16
CA ALA A 78 -9.81 1.45 9.97
C ALA A 78 -8.55 2.32 10.13
N VAL A 79 -8.34 2.91 11.31
CA VAL A 79 -7.14 3.70 11.62
C VAL A 79 -5.89 2.83 11.64
N GLU A 80 -5.95 1.64 12.24
CA GLU A 80 -4.83 0.69 12.28
C GLU A 80 -4.42 0.23 10.88
N ARG A 81 -5.37 -0.18 10.04
CA ARG A 81 -5.11 -0.52 8.64
C ARG A 81 -4.54 0.66 7.86
N GLY A 82 -5.04 1.86 8.09
CA GLY A 82 -4.51 3.08 7.48
C GLY A 82 -3.05 3.36 7.87
N ARG A 83 -2.69 3.12 9.14
CA ARG A 83 -1.28 3.24 9.61
C ARG A 83 -0.37 2.22 8.94
N VAL A 84 -0.83 0.97 8.80
CA VAL A 84 -0.11 -0.07 8.05
C VAL A 84 0.08 0.35 6.59
N LEU A 85 -0.99 0.78 5.92
CA LEU A 85 -0.95 1.24 4.54
C LEU A 85 0.05 2.39 4.33
N ARG A 86 -0.01 3.43 5.17
CA ARG A 86 0.94 4.54 5.13
C ARG A 86 2.39 4.03 5.25
N LYS A 87 2.62 3.06 6.14
CA LYS A 87 3.95 2.48 6.35
C LYS A 87 4.45 1.65 5.17
N LEU A 88 3.55 0.93 4.51
CA LEU A 88 3.85 0.16 3.29
C LEU A 88 4.19 1.05 2.09
N LEU A 89 3.54 2.21 1.99
CA LEU A 89 3.82 3.20 0.95
C LEU A 89 5.18 3.91 1.11
N GLU A 90 5.81 3.81 2.28
CA GLU A 90 7.17 4.33 2.46
C GLU A 90 8.20 3.50 1.68
N GLN A 91 9.07 4.18 0.94
CA GLN A 91 10.09 3.56 0.11
C GLN A 91 11.46 4.24 0.29
N PRO A 92 12.53 3.49 0.61
CA PRO A 92 13.89 4.02 0.63
C PRO A 92 14.35 4.46 -0.77
N ARG A 93 15.34 5.35 -0.80
CA ARG A 93 15.98 5.78 -2.06
C ARG A 93 16.63 4.58 -2.74
N PHE A 94 16.64 4.58 -4.07
CA PHE A 94 17.26 3.55 -4.91
C PHE A 94 16.71 2.13 -4.73
N THR A 95 15.58 1.98 -4.05
CA THR A 95 14.89 0.69 -3.90
C THR A 95 13.64 0.72 -4.76
N VAL A 96 13.72 0.23 -5.99
CA VAL A 96 12.54 0.12 -6.87
C VAL A 96 11.75 -1.12 -6.48
N ARG A 97 10.43 -0.99 -6.33
CA ARG A 97 9.52 -2.13 -6.09
C ARG A 97 8.92 -2.58 -7.41
N SER A 98 8.94 -3.88 -7.69
CA SER A 98 8.21 -4.50 -8.81
C SER A 98 6.71 -4.22 -8.74
N VAL A 99 6.03 -4.33 -9.87
CA VAL A 99 4.57 -4.16 -9.92
C VAL A 99 3.86 -5.25 -9.12
N ALA A 100 4.31 -6.50 -9.21
CA ALA A 100 3.79 -7.62 -8.42
C ALA A 100 3.84 -7.32 -6.91
N GLY A 101 5.01 -6.90 -6.41
CA GLY A 101 5.18 -6.50 -5.02
C GLY A 101 4.29 -5.32 -4.59
N GLN A 102 4.05 -4.33 -5.46
CA GLN A 102 3.12 -3.23 -5.20
C GLN A 102 1.67 -3.74 -5.12
N ILE A 103 1.26 -4.62 -6.04
CA ILE A 103 -0.07 -5.25 -6.05
C ILE A 103 -0.28 -6.03 -4.75
N MET A 104 0.66 -6.93 -4.41
CA MET A 104 0.61 -7.73 -3.19
C MET A 104 0.49 -6.86 -1.94
N ALA A 105 1.22 -5.74 -1.87
CA ALA A 105 1.18 -4.82 -0.74
C ALA A 105 -0.16 -4.10 -0.57
N LEU A 106 -0.74 -3.63 -1.68
CA LEU A 106 -2.04 -2.97 -1.64
C LEU A 106 -3.15 -3.98 -1.31
N THR A 107 -3.08 -5.18 -1.89
CA THR A 107 -4.03 -6.26 -1.61
C THR A 107 -3.95 -6.73 -0.17
N SER A 108 -2.75 -6.88 0.41
CA SER A 108 -2.61 -7.35 1.80
C SER A 108 -3.30 -6.46 2.82
N VAL A 109 -3.34 -5.14 2.56
CA VAL A 109 -4.07 -4.19 3.41
C VAL A 109 -5.57 -4.30 3.18
N ALA A 110 -5.99 -4.39 1.91
CA ALA A 110 -7.40 -4.46 1.55
C ALA A 110 -8.09 -5.71 2.12
N GLU A 111 -7.38 -6.84 2.09
CA GLU A 111 -7.86 -8.14 2.57
C GLU A 111 -7.57 -8.37 4.08
N GLY A 112 -6.87 -7.45 4.76
CA GLY A 112 -6.60 -7.54 6.19
C GLY A 112 -5.59 -8.62 6.60
N TRP A 113 -4.71 -9.06 5.70
CA TRP A 113 -3.71 -10.11 5.98
C TRP A 113 -2.71 -9.75 7.09
N LEU A 114 -2.61 -8.46 7.41
CA LEU A 114 -1.66 -7.90 8.38
C LEU A 114 -2.39 -7.28 9.60
N ASP A 115 -3.68 -7.56 9.78
CA ASP A 115 -4.45 -7.04 10.91
C ASP A 115 -3.86 -7.51 12.26
N GLY A 116 -3.90 -6.63 13.26
CA GLY A 116 -3.32 -6.88 14.58
C GLY A 116 -1.79 -6.75 14.65
N ARG A 117 -1.12 -6.34 13.57
CA ARG A 117 0.32 -6.09 13.54
C ARG A 117 0.66 -4.61 13.66
N THR A 118 1.83 -4.33 14.24
CA THR A 118 2.37 -2.98 14.19
C THR A 118 2.73 -2.61 12.74
N PRO A 119 2.68 -1.33 12.35
CA PRO A 119 3.03 -0.94 10.98
C PRO A 119 4.45 -1.36 10.56
N ALA A 120 5.39 -1.36 11.50
CA ALA A 120 6.77 -1.77 11.25
C ALA A 120 6.88 -3.28 10.96
N ASP A 121 6.20 -4.10 11.77
CA ASP A 121 6.18 -5.55 11.58
C ASP A 121 5.46 -5.92 10.29
N ALA A 122 4.29 -5.33 10.04
CA ALA A 122 3.52 -5.53 8.83
C ALA A 122 4.36 -5.27 7.57
N LYS A 123 5.14 -4.18 7.56
CA LYS A 123 6.06 -3.86 6.46
C LYS A 123 7.17 -4.89 6.29
N ARG A 124 7.85 -5.26 7.38
CA ARG A 124 8.95 -6.23 7.34
C ARG A 124 8.47 -7.58 6.81
N LEU A 125 7.40 -8.10 7.42
CA LEU A 125 6.80 -9.40 7.09
C LEU A 125 6.34 -9.46 5.65
N LEU A 126 5.60 -8.45 5.20
CA LEU A 126 5.09 -8.41 3.84
C LEU A 126 6.22 -8.39 2.81
N TRP A 127 7.22 -7.52 2.96
CA TRP A 127 8.29 -7.44 1.96
C TRP A 127 9.14 -8.71 1.93
N ARG A 128 9.30 -9.40 3.07
CA ARG A 128 9.93 -10.72 3.12
C ARG A 128 9.08 -11.78 2.40
N ALA A 129 7.76 -11.77 2.60
CA ALA A 129 6.85 -12.66 1.89
C ALA A 129 6.85 -12.39 0.36
N VAL A 130 6.96 -11.12 -0.06
CA VAL A 130 7.11 -10.73 -1.47
C VAL A 130 8.42 -11.26 -2.05
N ASP A 131 9.52 -11.17 -1.31
CA ASP A 131 10.81 -11.71 -1.74
C ASP A 131 10.76 -13.24 -1.85
N LEU A 132 10.06 -13.91 -0.94
CA LEU A 132 9.84 -15.36 -0.99
C LEU A 132 8.93 -15.76 -2.15
N ALA A 133 7.88 -14.98 -2.44
CA ALA A 133 6.99 -15.21 -3.57
C ALA A 133 7.73 -15.21 -4.92
N ARG A 134 8.81 -14.42 -5.06
CA ARG A 134 9.65 -14.45 -6.27
C ARG A 134 10.33 -15.80 -6.49
N VAL A 135 10.62 -16.52 -5.41
CA VAL A 135 11.33 -17.80 -5.45
C VAL A 135 10.33 -18.96 -5.52
N GLU A 136 9.29 -18.94 -4.68
CA GLU A 136 8.32 -20.03 -4.55
C GLU A 136 7.17 -19.94 -5.58
N LEU A 137 6.80 -18.73 -6.01
CA LEU A 137 5.68 -18.47 -6.93
C LEU A 137 6.12 -17.63 -8.15
N PRO A 138 7.18 -18.01 -8.89
CA PRO A 138 7.73 -17.19 -9.98
C PRO A 138 6.72 -16.95 -11.11
N GLU A 139 5.85 -17.92 -11.40
CA GLU A 139 4.80 -17.78 -12.42
C GLU A 139 3.76 -16.72 -12.04
N VAL A 140 3.37 -16.66 -10.76
CA VAL A 140 2.43 -15.66 -10.23
C VAL A 140 3.07 -14.27 -10.29
N VAL A 141 4.32 -14.15 -9.82
CA VAL A 141 5.05 -12.87 -9.86
C VAL A 141 5.22 -12.38 -11.29
N GLY A 142 5.62 -13.25 -12.21
CA GLY A 142 5.77 -12.91 -13.62
C GLY A 142 4.44 -12.48 -14.25
N ALA A 143 3.34 -13.18 -13.98
CA ALA A 143 2.03 -12.81 -14.49
C ALA A 143 1.59 -11.41 -14.01
N LEU A 144 1.83 -11.09 -12.73
CA LEU A 144 1.49 -9.80 -12.14
C LEU A 144 2.39 -8.65 -12.64
N ASP A 145 3.67 -8.91 -12.95
CA ASP A 145 4.58 -7.92 -13.52
C ASP A 145 4.31 -7.66 -15.01
N ASP A 146 3.90 -8.68 -15.77
CA ASP A 146 3.75 -8.62 -17.24
C ASP A 146 2.38 -8.12 -17.74
N SER A 147 1.52 -7.58 -16.86
CA SER A 147 0.15 -7.14 -17.21
C SER A 147 -0.82 -8.25 -17.63
N ARG A 148 -0.52 -9.51 -17.32
CA ARG A 148 -1.49 -10.60 -17.49
C ARG A 148 -2.56 -10.50 -16.41
N ASP A 149 -3.73 -11.08 -16.68
CA ASP A 149 -4.70 -11.31 -15.61
C ASP A 149 -4.03 -12.10 -14.49
N ALA A 150 -4.25 -11.65 -13.25
CA ALA A 150 -3.66 -12.31 -12.11
C ALA A 150 -4.14 -13.77 -12.07
N PRO A 151 -3.24 -14.77 -11.94
CA PRO A 151 -3.63 -16.17 -11.95
C PRO A 151 -4.67 -16.48 -10.88
N GLU A 152 -5.63 -17.34 -11.17
CA GLU A 152 -6.61 -17.77 -10.16
C GLU A 152 -5.89 -18.35 -8.94
N GLY A 153 -6.36 -18.05 -7.73
CA GLY A 153 -5.75 -18.53 -6.48
C GLY A 153 -4.50 -17.77 -6.01
N TRP A 154 -4.04 -16.74 -6.74
CA TRP A 154 -2.80 -16.04 -6.37
C TRP A 154 -2.87 -15.35 -5.00
N LYS A 155 -4.07 -14.89 -4.60
CA LYS A 155 -4.30 -14.22 -3.32
C LYS A 155 -4.15 -15.20 -2.17
N GLU A 156 -4.72 -16.38 -2.31
CA GLU A 156 -4.65 -17.48 -1.35
C GLU A 156 -3.21 -17.94 -1.18
N ALA A 157 -2.50 -18.18 -2.28
CA ALA A 157 -1.08 -18.57 -2.25
C ALA A 157 -0.20 -17.50 -1.58
N MET A 158 -0.47 -16.22 -1.84
CA MET A 158 0.25 -15.11 -1.20
C MET A 158 -0.12 -14.97 0.28
N HIS A 159 -1.39 -15.14 0.64
CA HIS A 159 -1.85 -15.13 2.01
C HIS A 159 -1.19 -16.25 2.83
N ASP A 160 -1.05 -17.45 2.26
CA ASP A 160 -0.36 -18.57 2.89
C ASP A 160 1.13 -18.28 3.12
N LEU A 161 1.80 -17.59 2.20
CA LEU A 161 3.17 -17.12 2.39
C LEU A 161 3.26 -16.13 3.57
N VAL A 162 2.36 -15.16 3.62
CA VAL A 162 2.29 -14.20 4.74
C VAL A 162 2.00 -14.92 6.05
N ALA A 163 1.07 -15.87 6.06
CA ALA A 163 0.72 -16.67 7.24
C ALA A 163 1.91 -17.53 7.72
N ARG A 164 2.70 -18.10 6.82
CA ARG A 164 3.93 -18.84 7.16
C ARG A 164 4.98 -17.93 7.80
N GLU A 165 5.18 -16.73 7.26
CA GLU A 165 6.11 -15.76 7.86
C GLU A 165 5.61 -15.26 9.23
N LEU A 166 4.29 -15.12 9.39
CA LEU A 166 3.68 -14.80 10.68
C LEU A 166 3.88 -15.92 11.71
N ALA A 167 3.72 -17.18 11.31
CA ALA A 167 3.91 -18.33 12.20
C ALA A 167 5.36 -18.51 12.65
N ARG A 168 6.33 -18.10 11.82
CA ARG A 168 7.77 -18.13 12.14
C ARG A 168 8.18 -17.12 13.22
N GLU A 169 7.42 -16.04 13.38
CA GLU A 169 7.67 -15.01 14.40
C GLU A 169 6.80 -15.20 15.67
N ALA A 170 5.99 -16.26 15.74
CA ALA A 170 5.25 -16.60 16.95
C ALA A 170 6.22 -17.16 18.02
N PRO A 171 6.15 -16.68 19.27
CA PRO A 171 7.03 -17.12 20.36
C PRO A 171 6.82 -18.59 20.75
#